data_AF-A0A8X7RVR8-F1
#
_entry.id   AF-A0A8X7RVR8-F1
#
_cell.length_a   1.000
_cell.length_b   1.000
_cell.length_c   1.000
_cell.angle_alpha   90.00
_cell.angle_beta   90.00
_cell.angle_gamma   90.00
#
_symmetry.space_group_name_H-M   'P 1'
#
loop_
_entity.id
_entity.type
_entity.pdbx_description
1 polymer ?
#
loop_
_entity_poly.entity_id
_entity_poly.type
_entity_poly.pdbx_seq_one_letter_code
_entity_poly.pdbx_strand_id
1 'polypeptide(L)'
;MRDPNVWENPLEFKPERFLTSSSSGQEEERKRQALKYLPFGSGRRGCPASSLAYMIVGTTIGMMVQCFDWSIKGEKVNMDECFKEFTRAMAYPLTFTPVTRISTFDLENSLNLQIIIMIIDIVDL
;
A
#
# COMPACT_ATOMS: atom_id res chain seq x y z
N MET A 1 2.18 14.31 8.63
CA MET A 1 1.60 13.30 9.54
C MET A 1 2.20 13.26 10.94
N ARG A 2 3.27 14.00 11.24
CA ARG A 2 3.88 13.99 12.58
C ARG A 2 3.37 15.10 13.52
N ASP A 3 2.40 15.89 13.08
CA ASP A 3 1.86 16.99 13.89
C ASP A 3 0.92 16.44 14.98
N PRO A 4 1.28 16.58 16.27
CA PRO A 4 0.48 16.05 17.38
C PRO A 4 -0.86 16.77 17.55
N ASN A 5 -1.04 17.97 17.00
CA ASN A 5 -2.32 18.68 17.06
C ASN A 5 -3.35 18.15 16.06
N VAL A 6 -2.88 17.42 15.04
CA VAL A 6 -3.71 16.91 13.95
C VAL A 6 -3.86 15.38 14.02
N TRP A 7 -2.84 14.69 14.51
CA TRP A 7 -2.74 13.23 14.53
C TRP A 7 -2.53 12.73 15.96
N GLU A 8 -3.49 11.96 16.48
CA GLU A 8 -3.29 11.20 17.73
C GLU A 8 -2.19 10.15 17.55
N ASN A 9 -1.27 10.06 18.52
CA ASN A 9 -0.13 9.14 18.49
C ASN A 9 0.64 9.22 17.14
N PRO A 10 1.13 10.41 16.75
CA PRO A 10 1.59 10.71 15.38
C PRO A 10 2.86 9.97 14.96
N LEU A 11 3.58 9.36 15.91
CA LEU A 11 4.78 8.58 15.68
C LEU A 11 4.51 7.07 15.62
N GLU A 12 3.29 6.63 15.91
CA GLU A 12 2.89 5.23 15.83
C GLU A 12 2.28 4.91 14.46
N PHE A 13 2.65 3.77 13.89
CA PHE A 13 2.02 3.27 12.68
C PHE A 13 0.62 2.71 13.02
N LYS A 14 -0.43 3.43 12.61
CA LYS A 14 -1.84 3.10 12.86
C LYS A 14 -2.67 3.18 11.58
N PRO A 15 -2.70 2.13 10.73
CA PRO A 15 -3.44 2.15 9.47
C PRO A 15 -4.96 2.28 9.66
N GLU A 16 -5.49 1.85 10.79
CA GLU A 16 -6.92 1.90 11.14
C GLU A 16 -7.46 3.33 11.12
N ARG A 17 -6.60 4.33 11.31
CA ARG A 17 -7.00 5.74 11.33
C ARG A 17 -7.48 6.29 9.98
N PHE A 18 -7.31 5.52 8.90
CA PHE A 18 -7.83 5.83 7.57
C PHE A 18 -9.07 5.00 7.22
N LEU A 19 -9.46 4.05 8.07
CA LEU A 19 -10.68 3.27 7.89
C LEU A 19 -11.87 4.11 8.36
N THR A 20 -12.76 4.51 7.46
CA THR A 20 -13.94 5.30 7.81
C THR A 20 -15.05 4.40 8.38
N SER A 21 -15.47 4.63 9.64
CA SER A 21 -16.56 3.88 10.28
C SER A 21 -17.91 4.14 9.62
N SER A 22 -18.58 3.10 9.12
CA SER A 22 -19.76 3.03 8.23
C SER A 22 -21.05 3.80 8.60
N SER A 23 -21.00 4.90 9.36
CA SER A 23 -22.16 5.72 9.69
C SER A 23 -22.28 6.94 8.76
N SER A 24 -23.50 7.14 8.25
CA SER A 24 -24.08 8.08 7.27
C SER A 24 -23.66 9.58 7.20
N GLY A 25 -22.53 10.01 7.77
CA GLY A 25 -22.02 11.41 7.71
C GLY A 25 -20.68 11.58 6.99
N GLN A 26 -20.22 10.58 6.22
CA GLN A 26 -18.80 10.37 5.92
C GLN A 26 -18.15 11.26 4.86
N GLU A 27 -18.88 11.87 3.93
CA GLU A 27 -18.23 12.56 2.80
C GLU A 27 -17.37 13.74 3.28
N GLU A 28 -17.90 14.54 4.21
CA GLU A 28 -17.16 15.67 4.78
C GLU A 28 -16.05 15.22 5.72
N GLU A 29 -16.22 14.13 6.47
CA GLU A 29 -15.14 13.58 7.30
C GLU A 29 -14.00 13.00 6.44
N ARG A 30 -14.33 12.31 5.34
CA ARG A 30 -13.35 11.77 4.39
C ARG A 30 -12.59 12.91 3.70
N LYS A 31 -13.27 13.97 3.28
CA LYS A 31 -12.65 15.19 2.74
C LYS A 31 -11.73 15.87 3.77
N ARG A 32 -12.19 16.00 5.02
CA ARG A 32 -11.37 16.56 6.12
C ARG A 32 -10.14 15.71 6.41
N GLN A 33 -10.27 14.38 6.41
CA GLN A 33 -9.14 13.46 6.57
C GLN A 33 -8.16 13.53 5.39
N ALA A 34 -8.68 13.63 4.16
CA ALA A 34 -7.85 13.84 2.97
C ALA A 34 -7.06 15.16 3.04
N LEU A 35 -7.64 16.23 3.59
CA LEU A 35 -6.92 17.50 3.78
C LEU A 35 -5.84 17.43 4.86
N LYS A 36 -5.99 16.55 5.86
CA LYS A 36 -4.95 16.32 6.87
C LYS A 36 -3.76 15.53 6.29
N TYR A 37 -3.95 14.80 5.20
CA TYR A 37 -2.93 13.94 4.59
C TYR A 37 -2.73 14.20 3.09
N LEU A 38 -1.65 14.89 2.75
CA LEU A 38 -1.33 15.28 1.38
C LEU A 38 0.07 14.76 0.97
N PRO A 39 0.28 13.43 0.87
CA PRO A 39 1.60 12.86 0.53
C PRO A 39 2.05 13.24 -0.88
N PHE A 40 1.11 13.57 -1.75
CA PHE A 40 1.34 13.99 -3.13
C PHE A 40 1.03 15.49 -3.36
N GLY A 41 0.87 16.27 -2.30
CA GLY A 41 0.42 17.66 -2.38
C GLY A 41 -1.06 17.79 -2.80
N SER A 42 -1.49 19.01 -3.11
CA SER A 42 -2.86 19.34 -3.53
C SER A 42 -2.89 20.58 -4.43
N GLY A 43 -4.04 20.85 -5.05
CA GLY A 43 -4.26 22.01 -5.92
C GLY A 43 -3.44 21.96 -7.21
N ARG A 44 -3.11 23.15 -7.77
CA ARG A 44 -2.40 23.30 -9.06
C ARG A 44 -0.99 22.70 -9.10
N ARG A 45 -0.41 22.36 -7.95
CA ARG A 45 0.95 21.79 -7.82
C ARG A 45 0.93 20.38 -7.23
N GLY A 46 -0.24 19.74 -7.13
CA GLY A 46 -0.33 18.33 -6.76
C GLY A 46 0.42 17.45 -7.76
N CYS A 47 0.94 16.32 -7.28
CA CYS A 47 1.64 15.36 -8.12
C CYS A 47 0.68 14.85 -9.21
N PRO A 48 0.99 15.03 -10.51
CA PRO A 48 0.11 14.58 -11.59
C PRO A 48 0.00 13.04 -11.64
N ALA A 49 0.94 12.33 -11.02
CA ALA A 49 0.98 10.87 -10.97
C ALA A 49 0.44 10.28 -9.65
N SER A 50 -0.30 11.04 -8.82
CA SER A 50 -0.81 10.53 -7.55
C SER A 50 -1.68 9.28 -7.71
N SER A 51 -2.60 9.29 -8.69
CA SER A 51 -3.47 8.14 -8.96
C SER A 51 -2.68 6.92 -9.41
N LEU A 52 -1.65 7.13 -10.25
CA LEU A 52 -0.75 6.06 -10.68
C LEU A 52 0.03 5.46 -9.50
N ALA A 53 0.56 6.31 -8.61
CA ALA A 53 1.27 5.84 -7.43
C ALA A 53 0.36 4.99 -6.51
N TYR A 54 -0.90 5.40 -6.30
CA TYR A 54 -1.86 4.60 -5.53
C TYR A 54 -2.15 3.25 -6.18
N MET A 55 -2.34 3.21 -7.50
CA MET A 55 -2.54 1.95 -8.23
C MET A 55 -1.32 1.03 -8.10
N ILE A 56 -0.11 1.53 -8.33
CA ILE A 56 1.12 0.73 -8.25
C ILE A 56 1.32 0.19 -6.84
N VAL A 57 1.19 1.05 -5.81
CA VAL A 57 1.38 0.64 -4.41
C VAL A 57 0.31 -0.39 -4.00
N GLY A 58 -0.96 -0.13 -4.32
CA GLY A 58 -2.07 -1.03 -4.01
C GLY A 58 -1.90 -2.40 -4.67
N THR A 59 -1.62 -2.44 -5.97
CA THR A 59 -1.40 -3.69 -6.71
C THR A 59 -0.18 -4.43 -6.19
N THR A 60 0.94 -3.73 -5.95
CA THR A 60 2.17 -4.35 -5.46
C THR A 60 1.96 -4.99 -4.09
N ILE A 61 1.31 -4.29 -3.15
CA ILE A 61 0.99 -4.84 -1.82
C ILE A 61 0.01 -6.01 -1.95
N GLY A 62 -1.03 -5.87 -2.78
CA GLY A 62 -2.00 -6.94 -3.03
C GLY A 62 -1.35 -8.22 -3.51
N MET A 63 -0.49 -8.12 -4.53
CA MET A 63 0.31 -9.24 -5.04
C MET A 63 1.24 -9.83 -3.98
N MET A 64 1.92 -8.97 -3.20
CA MET A 64 2.81 -9.41 -2.12
C MET A 64 2.07 -10.23 -1.06
N VAL A 65 0.88 -9.81 -0.66
CA VAL A 65 0.05 -10.52 0.33
C VAL A 65 -0.53 -11.80 -0.25
N GLN A 66 -1.05 -11.74 -1.48
CA GLN A 66 -1.70 -12.88 -2.14
C GLN A 66 -0.73 -14.03 -2.46
N CYS A 67 0.46 -13.71 -2.97
CA CYS A 67 1.37 -14.72 -3.50
C CYS A 67 2.37 -15.26 -2.46
N PHE A 68 2.69 -14.49 -1.43
CA PHE A 68 3.80 -14.79 -0.53
C PHE A 68 3.44 -14.69 0.96
N ASP A 69 3.95 -15.65 1.71
CA ASP A 69 4.26 -15.52 3.14
C ASP A 69 5.61 -14.86 3.33
N TRP A 70 5.76 -14.08 4.39
CA TRP A 70 6.95 -13.29 4.63
C TRP A 70 7.62 -13.75 5.92
N SER A 71 8.84 -14.27 5.81
CA SER A 71 9.67 -14.65 6.96
C SER A 71 10.77 -13.61 7.18
N ILE A 72 10.92 -13.17 8.42
CA ILE A 72 11.99 -12.25 8.83
C ILE A 72 12.95 -13.03 9.73
N LYS A 73 14.24 -13.02 9.37
CA LYS A 73 15.30 -13.60 10.21
C LYS A 73 15.82 -12.53 11.15
N GLY A 74 15.68 -12.72 12.45
CA GLY A 74 16.17 -11.79 13.49
C GLY A 74 15.06 -11.14 14.31
N GLU A 75 15.42 -10.10 15.06
CA GLU A 75 14.50 -9.34 15.92
C GLU A 75 13.69 -8.29 15.15
N LYS A 76 13.01 -7.39 15.89
CA LYS A 76 12.18 -6.30 15.38
C LYS A 76 12.89 -5.48 14.30
N VAL A 77 12.21 -5.28 13.16
CA VAL A 77 12.67 -4.41 12.08
C VAL A 77 12.87 -2.98 12.59
N ASN A 78 14.07 -2.43 12.36
CA ASN A 78 14.36 -1.02 12.63
C ASN A 78 13.77 -0.16 11.48
N MET A 79 12.90 0.79 11.84
CA MET A 79 12.19 1.69 10.92
C MET A 79 12.74 3.13 10.95
N ASP A 80 13.95 3.33 11.48
CA ASP A 80 14.61 4.64 11.50
C ASP A 80 14.81 5.15 10.07
N GLU A 81 14.60 6.44 9.89
CA GLU A 81 14.67 7.10 8.60
C GLU A 81 16.01 7.83 8.45
N CYS A 82 16.58 7.76 7.26
CA CYS A 82 17.73 8.58 6.86
C CYS A 82 17.36 9.43 5.64
N PHE A 83 17.97 10.62 5.56
CA PHE A 83 17.81 11.49 4.42
C PHE A 83 18.70 11.00 3.28
N LYS A 84 18.08 10.53 2.19
CA LYS A 84 18.75 10.13 0.96
C LYS A 84 18.40 11.15 -0.12
N GLU A 85 19.36 12.03 -0.40
CA GLU A 85 19.26 13.12 -1.39
C GLU A 85 18.03 14.02 -1.19
N PHE A 86 16.90 13.72 -1.82
CA PHE A 86 15.66 14.49 -1.74
C PHE A 86 14.50 13.71 -1.11
N THR A 87 14.76 12.49 -0.62
CA THR A 87 13.75 11.59 -0.08
C THR A 87 14.14 11.08 1.31
N ARG A 88 13.15 10.83 2.16
CA ARG A 88 13.35 10.05 3.39
C ARG A 88 13.19 8.58 3.04
N ALA A 89 14.20 7.79 3.36
CA ALA A 89 14.21 6.35 3.15
C ALA A 89 14.55 5.63 4.45
N MET A 90 14.37 4.31 4.50
CA MET A 90 14.86 3.52 5.63
C MET A 90 16.38 3.68 5.74
N ALA A 91 16.85 3.95 6.97
CA ALA A 91 18.27 4.03 7.30
C ALA A 91 18.93 2.66 7.15
N TYR A 92 18.21 1.61 7.50
CA TYR A 92 18.66 0.22 7.43
C TYR A 92 17.90 -0.54 6.35
N PRO A 93 18.58 -1.35 5.52
CA PRO A 93 17.92 -2.15 4.50
C PRO A 93 17.03 -3.22 5.15
N LEU A 94 15.84 -3.39 4.61
CA LEU A 94 14.90 -4.40 5.07
C LEU A 94 15.18 -5.74 4.38
N THR A 95 15.47 -6.77 5.18
CA THR A 95 15.72 -8.13 4.69
C THR A 95 14.59 -9.07 5.14
N PHE A 96 13.75 -9.50 4.20
CA PHE A 96 12.75 -10.54 4.40
C PHE A 96 12.88 -11.60 3.31
N THR A 97 12.47 -12.83 3.61
CA THR A 97 12.45 -13.94 2.64
C THR A 97 11.00 -14.21 2.23
N PRO A 98 10.65 -14.06 0.94
CA PRO A 98 9.35 -14.48 0.44
C PRO A 98 9.27 -16.02 0.41
N VAL A 99 8.20 -16.56 0.94
CA VAL A 99 7.82 -17.97 0.87
C VAL A 99 6.56 -18.04 0.02
N THR A 100 6.59 -18.74 -1.11
CA THR A 100 5.42 -18.83 -2.01
C THR A 100 4.27 -19.55 -1.31
N ARG A 101 3.08 -18.94 -1.28
CA ARG A 101 1.85 -19.61 -0.80
C ARG A 101 1.35 -20.66 -1.80
N ILE A 102 1.62 -20.43 -3.07
CA ILE A 102 1.13 -21.25 -4.18
C ILE A 102 2.19 -22.31 -4.48
N SER A 103 1.80 -23.59 -4.44
CA SER A 103 2.66 -24.68 -4.89
C SER A 103 2.83 -24.58 -6.41
N THR A 104 3.99 -24.90 -6.95
CA THR A 104 4.24 -24.90 -8.40
C THR A 104 3.23 -25.74 -9.20
N PHE A 105 2.52 -26.66 -8.54
CA PHE A 105 1.46 -27.50 -9.10
C PHE A 105 0.14 -26.74 -9.37
N ASP A 106 -0.17 -25.72 -8.58
CA ASP A 106 -1.38 -24.91 -8.77
C ASP A 106 -1.23 -23.85 -9.87
N LEU A 107 0.01 -23.46 -10.20
CA LEU A 107 0.30 -22.51 -11.29
C LEU A 107 0.01 -23.13 -12.66
N GLU A 108 0.25 -24.43 -12.86
CA GLU A 108 -0.09 -25.10 -14.13
C GLU A 108 -1.59 -25.16 -14.37
N ASN A 109 -2.40 -25.34 -13.32
CA ASN A 109 -3.86 -25.29 -13.42
C ASN A 109 -4.40 -23.84 -13.46
N SER A 110 -3.75 -22.90 -12.77
CA SER A 110 -4.16 -21.49 -12.71
C SER A 110 -3.83 -20.72 -13.99
N LEU A 111 -2.69 -20.98 -14.64
CA LEU A 111 -2.33 -20.31 -15.91
C LEU A 111 -3.32 -20.64 -17.03
N ASN A 112 -3.83 -21.87 -17.05
CA ASN A 112 -4.89 -22.26 -17.98
C ASN A 112 -6.22 -21.53 -17.69
N LEU A 113 -6.57 -21.32 -16.41
CA LEU A 113 -7.77 -20.55 -16.05
C LEU A 113 -7.59 -19.03 -16.24
N GLN A 114 -6.42 -18.46 -15.94
CA GLN A 114 -6.18 -17.02 -16.06
C GLN A 114 -6.02 -16.57 -17.51
N ILE A 115 -5.48 -17.39 -18.41
CA ILE A 115 -5.55 -17.10 -19.84
C ILE A 115 -7.00 -17.15 -20.32
N ILE A 116 -7.81 -18.10 -19.85
CA ILE A 116 -9.24 -18.18 -20.20
C ILE A 116 -10.02 -16.98 -19.65
N ILE A 117 -9.82 -16.59 -18.39
CA ILE A 117 -10.50 -15.42 -17.78
C ILE A 117 -10.05 -14.12 -18.45
N MET A 118 -8.75 -13.96 -18.73
CA MET A 118 -8.22 -12.77 -19.41
C MET A 118 -8.68 -12.70 -20.88
N ILE A 119 -8.87 -13.83 -21.56
CA ILE A 119 -9.46 -13.87 -22.92
C ILE A 119 -10.96 -13.56 -22.86
N ILE A 120 -11.69 -14.08 -21.87
CA ILE A 120 -13.13 -13.78 -21.69
C ILE A 120 -13.33 -12.29 -21.42
N ASP A 121 -12.55 -11.69 -20.51
CA ASP A 121 -12.62 -10.25 -20.19
C ASP A 121 -12.21 -9.33 -21.38
N ILE A 122 -11.46 -9.86 -22.36
CA ILE A 122 -11.07 -9.12 -23.59
C ILE A 122 -12.11 -9.28 -24.71
N VAL A 123 -12.84 -10.40 -24.76
CA VAL A 123 -13.84 -10.67 -25.80
C VAL A 123 -15.22 -10.10 -25.44
N ASP A 124 -15.48 -9.84 -24.16
CA ASP A 124 -16.71 -9.21 -23.67
C ASP A 124 -16.64 -7.66 -23.55
N LEU A 125 -15.67 -7.01 -24.24
CA LEU A 125 -15.54 -5.55 -24.35
C LEU A 125 -15.71 -5.03 -25.80
#